data_AF-A0A2M7M569-F1
#
_entry.id   AF-A0A2M7M569-F1
#
_cell.length_a   1.000
_cell.length_b   1.000
_cell.length_c   1.000
_cell.angle_alpha   90.00
_cell.angle_beta   90.00
_cell.angle_gamma   90.00
#
_symmetry.space_group_name_H-M   'P 1'
#
loop_
_entity.id
_entity.type
_entity.pdbx_description
1 polymer ?
#
loop_
_entity_poly.entity_id
_entity_poly.type
_entity_poly.pdbx_seq_one_letter_code
_entity_poly.pdbx_strand_id
1 'polypeptide(L)'
;NLKGTLPEKEHSFLFLDKKNVLLLALKKAEDKNGLIIRLVETEGKDTTVKITLPFLKIKKAYQTNLVEENEKTIPIQKHTIRIPIKSFGITTIRIQ
;
A
#
# COMPACT_ATOMS: atom_id res chain seq x y z
N ASN A 1 -23.22 -2.50 26.52
CA ASN A 1 -22.05 -3.33 26.15
C ASN A 1 -21.75 -3.19 24.67
N LEU A 2 -20.95 -2.20 24.27
CA LEU A 2 -20.52 -2.04 22.88
C LEU A 2 -19.30 -2.94 22.65
N LYS A 3 -19.47 -4.08 21.97
CA LYS A 3 -18.33 -4.85 21.45
C LYS A 3 -17.75 -4.11 20.24
N GLY A 4 -16.47 -3.79 20.28
CA GLY A 4 -15.75 -3.22 19.13
C GLY A 4 -15.60 -4.25 18.01
N THR A 5 -15.51 -3.78 16.76
CA THR A 5 -15.35 -4.63 15.58
C THR A 5 -13.89 -4.93 15.21
N LEU A 6 -12.94 -4.36 15.95
CA LEU A 6 -11.51 -4.64 15.78
C LEU A 6 -11.16 -5.97 16.46
N PRO A 7 -10.14 -6.71 15.96
CA PRO A 7 -9.75 -8.00 16.54
C PRO A 7 -9.32 -7.84 18.00
N GLU A 8 -9.65 -8.83 18.82
CA GLU A 8 -9.27 -8.87 20.23
C GLU A 8 -7.76 -9.16 20.44
N LYS A 9 -7.07 -9.64 19.39
CA LYS A 9 -5.64 -9.95 19.40
C LYS A 9 -4.84 -8.92 18.59
N GLU A 10 -3.53 -8.88 18.83
CA GLU A 10 -2.59 -8.06 18.06
C GLU A 10 -2.72 -8.29 16.55
N HIS A 11 -2.56 -7.21 15.79
CA HIS A 11 -2.71 -7.25 14.35
C HIS A 11 -1.93 -6.11 13.68
N SER A 12 -1.62 -6.27 12.39
CA SER A 12 -0.95 -5.25 11.57
C SER A 12 -1.92 -4.56 10.62
N PHE A 13 -1.74 -3.25 10.41
CA PHE A 13 -2.44 -2.49 9.36
C PHE A 13 -1.91 -2.81 7.96
N LEU A 14 -0.59 -3.00 7.86
CA LEU A 14 0.13 -3.20 6.61
C LEU A 14 1.36 -4.08 6.86
N PHE A 15 1.63 -5.02 5.96
CA PHE A 15 2.85 -5.81 5.93
C PHE A 15 3.53 -5.72 4.56
N LEU A 16 4.85 -5.53 4.56
CA LEU A 16 5.73 -5.57 3.37
C LEU A 16 6.60 -6.81 3.45
N ASP A 17 6.70 -7.58 2.36
CA ASP A 17 7.50 -8.82 2.32
C ASP A 17 8.98 -8.61 1.94
N LYS A 18 9.40 -7.36 1.75
CA LYS A 18 10.76 -6.99 1.34
C LYS A 18 11.41 -6.06 2.36
N LYS A 19 12.61 -6.41 2.80
CA LYS A 19 13.39 -5.63 3.78
C LYS A 19 14.02 -4.37 3.18
N ASN A 20 14.30 -4.37 1.88
CA ASN A 20 14.87 -3.25 1.15
C ASN A 20 13.82 -2.24 0.65
N VAL A 21 12.59 -2.33 1.17
CA VAL A 21 11.49 -1.41 0.84
C VAL A 21 10.94 -0.83 2.13
N LEU A 22 10.92 0.49 2.23
CA LEU A 22 10.40 1.22 3.39
C LEU A 22 9.06 1.88 3.07
N LEU A 23 8.16 1.86 4.05
CA LEU A 23 6.94 2.65 4.04
C LEU A 23 7.26 4.09 4.43
N LEU A 24 7.11 5.01 3.49
CA LEU A 24 7.28 6.45 3.72
C LEU A 24 5.99 7.12 4.23
N ALA A 25 4.85 6.70 3.70
CA ALA A 25 3.56 7.27 4.10
C ALA A 25 2.44 6.23 3.98
N LEU A 26 1.56 6.22 4.99
CA LEU A 26 0.23 5.63 4.95
C LEU A 26 -0.75 6.70 5.41
N LYS A 27 -1.54 7.26 4.49
CA LYS A 27 -2.46 8.37 4.81
C LYS A 27 -3.75 8.28 4.01
N LYS A 28 -4.73 9.10 4.37
CA LYS A 28 -5.90 9.34 3.51
C LYS A 28 -5.47 10.12 2.27
N ALA A 29 -6.05 9.78 1.11
CA ALA A 29 -5.92 10.59 -0.09
C ALA A 29 -6.40 12.03 0.17
N GLU A 30 -5.79 13.02 -0.48
CA GLU A 30 -6.11 14.44 -0.26
C GLU A 30 -7.55 14.79 -0.63
N ASP A 31 -8.04 14.20 -1.72
CA ASP A 31 -9.44 14.27 -2.14
C ASP A 31 -10.39 13.38 -1.30
N LYS A 32 -9.86 12.76 -0.24
CA LYS A 32 -10.55 11.88 0.72
C LYS A 32 -11.03 10.54 0.14
N ASN A 33 -10.73 10.20 -1.11
CA ASN A 33 -11.23 9.00 -1.75
C ASN A 33 -10.18 7.86 -1.76
N GLY A 34 -10.07 7.16 -0.63
CA GLY A 34 -9.15 6.03 -0.46
C GLY A 34 -7.94 6.34 0.40
N LEU A 35 -7.00 5.40 0.45
CA LEU A 35 -5.74 5.50 1.19
C LEU A 35 -4.56 5.54 0.22
N ILE A 36 -3.54 6.29 0.59
CA ILE A 36 -2.28 6.43 -0.11
C ILE A 36 -1.19 5.68 0.66
N ILE A 37 -0.45 4.86 -0.07
CA ILE A 37 0.72 4.14 0.40
C ILE A 37 1.89 4.63 -0.45
N ARG A 38 2.92 5.19 0.18
CA ARG A 38 4.16 5.58 -0.49
C ARG A 38 5.30 4.71 0.00
N LEU A 39 6.00 4.09 -0.96
CA LEU A 39 7.11 3.18 -0.71
C LEU A 39 8.38 3.71 -1.38
N VAL A 40 9.53 3.40 -0.79
CA VAL A 40 10.85 3.64 -1.38
C VAL A 40 11.71 2.39 -1.30
N GLU A 41 12.49 2.12 -2.34
CA GLU A 41 13.52 1.09 -2.35
C GLU A 41 14.87 1.68 -1.87
N THR A 42 15.61 0.97 -1.03
CA THR A 42 16.75 1.55 -0.30
C THR A 42 18.11 0.91 -0.57
N GLU A 43 18.19 -0.17 -1.36
CA GLU A 43 19.43 -0.91 -1.62
C GLU A 43 19.90 -0.84 -3.09
N GLY A 44 19.21 -0.07 -3.94
CA GLY A 44 19.56 0.07 -5.35
C GLY A 44 19.19 -1.16 -6.18
N LYS A 45 18.16 -1.91 -5.78
CA LYS A 45 17.74 -3.16 -6.45
C LYS A 45 16.32 -3.05 -6.98
N ASP A 46 16.13 -3.35 -8.27
CA ASP A 46 14.80 -3.56 -8.84
C ASP A 46 14.05 -4.63 -8.05
N THR A 47 12.92 -4.24 -7.43
CA THR A 47 12.23 -5.06 -6.42
C THR A 47 10.75 -5.08 -6.68
N THR A 48 10.15 -6.27 -6.74
CA THR A 48 8.68 -6.41 -6.65
C THR A 48 8.30 -6.72 -5.21
N VAL A 49 7.56 -5.80 -4.59
CA VAL A 49 7.08 -5.94 -3.21
C VAL A 49 5.61 -6.38 -3.20
N LYS A 50 5.29 -7.28 -2.27
CA LYS A 50 3.91 -7.61 -1.91
C LYS A 50 3.51 -6.81 -0.68
N ILE A 51 2.44 -6.05 -0.82
CA ILE A 51 1.79 -5.30 0.25
C ILE A 51 0.58 -6.11 0.69
N THR A 52 0.48 -6.41 1.98
CA THR A 52 -0.65 -7.11 2.59
C THR A 52 -1.39 -6.13 3.52
N LEU A 53 -2.68 -5.91 3.28
CA LEU A 53 -3.56 -4.99 4.03
C LEU A 53 -4.72 -5.79 4.63
N PRO A 54 -4.49 -6.54 5.73
CA PRO A 54 -5.41 -7.58 6.16
C PRO A 54 -6.76 -7.08 6.68
N PHE A 55 -6.86 -5.79 7.00
CA PHE A 55 -8.08 -5.15 7.48
C PHE A 55 -8.96 -4.54 6.40
N LEU A 56 -8.43 -4.41 5.19
CA LEU A 56 -9.10 -3.67 4.14
C LEU A 56 -9.58 -4.61 3.05
N LYS A 57 -10.86 -4.49 2.71
CA LYS A 57 -11.38 -5.04 1.46
C LYS A 57 -11.05 -4.06 0.34
N ILE A 58 -9.99 -4.36 -0.39
CA ILE A 58 -9.54 -3.53 -1.52
C ILE A 58 -10.43 -3.85 -2.73
N LYS A 59 -11.16 -2.84 -3.22
CA LYS A 59 -11.97 -2.91 -4.44
C LYS A 59 -11.17 -2.47 -5.66
N LYS A 60 -10.35 -1.43 -5.52
CA LYS A 60 -9.51 -0.87 -6.60
C LYS A 60 -8.17 -0.41 -6.08
N ALA A 61 -7.15 -0.54 -6.92
CA ALA A 61 -5.81 -0.10 -6.63
C ALA A 61 -5.22 0.57 -7.86
N TYR A 62 -4.48 1.65 -7.64
CA TYR A 62 -3.86 2.43 -8.70
C TYR A 62 -2.42 2.75 -8.31
N GLN A 63 -1.51 2.67 -9.27
CA GLN A 63 -0.25 3.39 -9.19
C GLN A 63 -0.54 4.86 -9.52
N THR A 64 0.02 5.75 -8.73
CA THR A 64 -0.15 7.19 -8.89
C THR A 64 1.18 7.89 -9.07
N ASN A 65 1.12 9.12 -9.57
CA ASN A 65 2.25 10.05 -9.46
C ASN A 65 2.38 10.59 -8.02
N LEU A 66 3.32 11.53 -7.81
CA LEU A 66 3.59 12.10 -6.49
C LEU A 66 2.46 12.97 -5.93
N VAL A 67 1.58 13.50 -6.79
CA VAL A 67 0.40 14.31 -6.41
C VAL A 67 -0.89 13.51 -6.38
N GLU A 68 -0.80 12.17 -6.29
CA GLU A 68 -1.93 11.24 -6.06
C GLU A 68 -2.89 11.07 -7.26
N GLU A 69 -2.49 11.51 -8.46
CA GLU A 69 -3.25 11.25 -9.69
C GLU A 69 -3.05 9.81 -10.16
N ASN A 70 -4.15 9.11 -10.45
CA ASN A 70 -4.12 7.71 -10.86
C ASN A 70 -3.60 7.58 -12.30
N GLU A 71 -2.53 6.79 -12.49
CA GLU A 71 -1.92 6.58 -13.81
C GLU A 71 -2.20 5.18 -14.36
N LYS A 72 -2.13 4.15 -13.50
CA LYS A 72 -2.27 2.74 -13.91
C LYS A 72 -3.03 1.95 -12.88
N THR A 73 -3.95 1.09 -13.33
CA THR A 73 -4.63 0.12 -12.44
C THR A 73 -3.67 -0.98 -12.01
N ILE A 74 -3.72 -1.38 -10.75
CA ILE A 74 -2.95 -2.50 -10.22
C ILE A 74 -3.90 -3.68 -9.94
N PRO A 75 -3.60 -4.89 -10.43
CA PRO A 75 -4.37 -6.08 -10.07
C PRO A 75 -4.34 -6.35 -8.55
N ILE A 76 -5.50 -6.70 -8.00
CA ILE A 76 -5.66 -7.00 -6.58
C ILE A 76 -5.90 -8.49 -6.40
N GLN A 77 -5.28 -9.07 -5.37
CA GLN A 77 -5.54 -10.44 -4.95
C GLN A 77 -6.00 -10.43 -3.50
N LYS A 78 -7.32 -10.43 -3.29
CA LYS A 78 -7.98 -10.31 -1.97
C LYS A 78 -7.53 -9.06 -1.19
N HIS A 79 -6.60 -9.23 -0.27
CA HIS A 79 -6.05 -8.20 0.62
C HIS A 79 -4.58 -7.86 0.26
N THR A 80 -4.13 -8.29 -0.92
CA THR A 80 -2.74 -8.11 -1.35
C THR A 80 -2.62 -7.38 -2.68
N ILE A 81 -1.56 -6.60 -2.80
CA ILE A 81 -1.14 -5.88 -4.00
C ILE A 81 0.33 -6.24 -4.26
N ARG A 82 0.70 -6.44 -5.52
CA ARG A 82 2.09 -6.59 -5.95
C ARG A 82 2.46 -5.44 -6.86
N ILE A 83 3.61 -4.83 -6.61
CA ILE A 83 4.06 -3.64 -7.36
C ILE A 83 5.58 -3.68 -7.55
N PRO A 84 6.09 -3.44 -8.76
CA PRO A 84 7.51 -3.23 -8.97
C PRO A 84 7.91 -1.83 -8.51
N ILE A 85 9.08 -1.74 -7.88
CA ILE A 85 9.77 -0.51 -7.52
C ILE A 85 11.17 -0.62 -8.12
N LYS A 86 11.58 0.40 -8.88
CA LYS A 86 12.93 0.46 -9.45
C LYS A 86 13.97 0.68 -8.36
N SER A 87 15.23 0.34 -8.64
CA SER A 87 16.39 0.68 -7.78
C SER A 87 16.32 2.14 -7.31
N PHE A 88 16.37 2.40 -5.99
CA PHE A 88 16.20 3.73 -5.38
C PHE A 88 14.92 4.47 -5.77
N GLY A 89 13.95 3.76 -6.34
CA GLY A 89 12.70 4.31 -6.84
C GLY A 89 11.71 4.58 -5.71
N ILE A 90 10.85 5.55 -5.95
CA ILE A 90 9.66 5.81 -5.15
C ILE A 90 8.44 5.35 -5.93
N THR A 91 7.47 4.75 -5.25
CA THR A 91 6.18 4.41 -5.83
C THR A 91 5.06 4.83 -4.88
N THR A 92 4.03 5.46 -5.45
CA THR A 92 2.83 5.86 -4.73
C THR A 92 1.66 5.03 -5.24
N ILE A 93 0.87 4.50 -4.31
CA ILE A 93 -0.23 3.59 -4.58
C ILE A 93 -1.46 4.13 -3.87
N ARG A 94 -2.58 4.13 -4.58
CA ARG A 94 -3.89 4.45 -4.03
C ARG A 94 -4.73 3.19 -3.94
N ILE A 95 -5.37 2.96 -2.79
CA ILE A 95 -6.31 1.85 -2.57
C ILE A 95 -7.70 2.38 -2.19
N GLN A 96 -8.74 1.73 -2.71
CA GLN A 96 -10.16 2.04 -2.54
C GLN A 96 -10.99 0.78 -2.34
#